data_AF-A0A7S0EAK9-F1
#
_entry.id   AF-A0A7S0EAK9-F1
#
_cell.length_a   1.000
_cell.length_b   1.000
_cell.length_c   1.000
_cell.angle_alpha   90.00
_cell.angle_beta   90.00
_cell.angle_gamma   90.00
#
_symmetry.space_group_name_H-M   'P 1'
#
loop_
_entity.id
_entity.type
_entity.pdbx_description
1 polymer ?
#
loop_
_entity_poly.entity_id
_entity_poly.type
_entity_poly.pdbx_seq_one_letter_code
_entity_poly.pdbx_strand_id
1 'polypeptide(L)'
;ATDQQAELFAVAHEIPPSHIRNFCIISHVDHGKSTLADRLMDMTGAVPSGKSRAQLLDSLEVERSRGITVKAQTVSLFHRDEASGELYLLNLIDTPGHVDFSYEVSRSIAACQGALLLVDC
;
A
#
# COMPACT_ATOMS: atom_id res chain seq x y z
N ALA A 1 14.12 1.30 13.11
CA ALA A 1 13.17 1.08 12.00
C ALA A 1 13.90 0.86 10.68
N THR A 2 14.80 1.77 10.28
CA THR A 2 15.52 1.68 8.99
C THR A 2 16.39 0.44 8.83
N ASP A 3 17.09 0.01 9.88
CA ASP A 3 18.01 -1.14 9.80
C ASP A 3 17.29 -2.48 9.59
N GLN A 4 16.17 -2.69 10.28
CA GLN A 4 15.38 -3.92 10.17
C GLN A 4 14.70 -4.07 8.80
N GLN A 5 14.26 -2.97 8.19
CA GLN A 5 13.78 -3.01 6.81
C GLN A 5 14.90 -3.33 5.82
N ALA A 6 16.10 -2.77 6.00
CA ALA A 6 17.23 -3.08 5.13
C ALA A 6 17.59 -4.58 5.17
N GLU A 7 17.53 -5.20 6.34
CA GLU A 7 17.68 -6.65 6.50
C GLU A 7 16.57 -7.43 5.77
N LEU A 8 15.31 -7.02 5.90
CA LEU A 8 14.19 -7.65 5.20
C LEU A 8 14.31 -7.53 3.68
N PHE A 9 14.78 -6.39 3.17
CA PHE A 9 15.06 -6.21 1.75
C PHE A 9 16.23 -7.08 1.28
N ALA A 10 17.24 -7.32 2.12
CA ALA A 10 18.35 -8.20 1.78
C ALA A 10 17.91 -9.66 1.59
N VAL A 11 16.94 -10.13 2.38
CA VAL A 11 16.38 -11.49 2.28
C VAL A 11 15.14 -11.59 1.39
N ALA A 12 14.71 -10.49 0.75
CA ALA A 12 13.50 -10.48 -0.06
C ALA A 12 13.52 -11.49 -1.23
N HIS A 13 14.71 -11.80 -1.75
CA HIS A 13 14.91 -12.81 -2.81
C HIS A 13 14.69 -14.26 -2.33
N GLU A 14 14.68 -14.49 -1.01
CA GLU A 14 14.45 -15.81 -0.41
C GLU A 14 12.96 -16.09 -0.18
N ILE A 15 12.10 -15.06 -0.29
CA ILE A 15 10.65 -15.20 -0.12
C ILE A 15 10.10 -15.99 -1.31
N PRO A 16 9.42 -17.13 -1.08
CA PRO A 16 8.90 -17.94 -2.18
C PRO A 16 7.80 -17.18 -2.92
N PRO A 17 7.65 -17.37 -4.25
CA PRO A 17 6.60 -16.70 -5.02
C PRO A 17 5.18 -16.92 -4.46
N SER A 18 4.94 -18.06 -3.81
CA SER A 18 3.68 -18.37 -3.12
C SER A 18 3.38 -17.46 -1.94
N HIS A 19 4.34 -16.70 -1.41
CA HIS A 19 4.18 -15.72 -0.31
C HIS A 19 4.23 -14.27 -0.80
N ILE A 20 4.31 -14.03 -2.11
CA ILE A 20 4.23 -12.69 -2.70
C ILE A 20 2.78 -12.39 -3.07
N ARG A 21 2.25 -11.23 -2.63
CA ARG A 21 0.88 -10.79 -2.92
C ARG A 21 0.85 -9.36 -3.41
N ASN A 22 0.42 -9.19 -4.65
CA ASN A 22 0.13 -7.90 -5.26
C ASN A 22 -1.36 -7.63 -5.09
N PHE A 23 -1.70 -6.55 -4.41
CA PHE A 23 -3.08 -6.17 -4.16
C PHE A 23 -3.26 -4.66 -4.25
N CYS A 24 -4.48 -4.23 -4.48
CA CYS A 24 -4.85 -2.82 -4.52
C CYS A 24 -5.98 -2.51 -3.55
N ILE A 25 -6.11 -1.24 -3.15
CA ILE A 25 -7.28 -0.76 -2.42
C ILE A 25 -8.18 -0.02 -3.40
N ILE A 26 -9.46 -0.40 -3.43
CA ILE A 26 -10.52 0.22 -4.23
C ILE A 26 -11.49 0.88 -3.24
N SER A 27 -11.73 2.18 -3.41
CA SER A 27 -12.69 2.92 -2.60
C SER A 27 -13.30 4.05 -3.41
N HIS A 28 -14.45 4.55 -2.98
CA HIS A 28 -14.93 5.86 -3.43
C HIS A 28 -14.08 6.97 -2.78
N VAL A 29 -14.20 8.20 -3.30
CA VAL A 29 -13.58 9.40 -2.71
C VAL A 29 -14.03 9.55 -1.26
N ASP A 30 -13.11 9.97 -0.40
CA ASP A 30 -13.29 10.20 1.04
C ASP A 30 -13.64 9.00 1.93
N HIS A 31 -13.67 7.77 1.38
CA HIS A 31 -13.89 6.53 2.17
C HIS A 31 -12.68 6.09 3.02
N GLY A 32 -11.64 6.93 3.15
CA GLY A 32 -10.50 6.63 4.03
C GLY A 32 -9.41 5.70 3.47
N LYS A 33 -9.34 5.50 2.15
CA LYS A 33 -8.30 4.67 1.49
C LYS A 33 -6.88 5.07 1.88
N SER A 34 -6.53 6.36 1.80
CA SER A 34 -5.18 6.82 2.13
C SER A 34 -4.85 6.58 3.61
N THR A 35 -5.83 6.73 4.50
CA THR A 35 -5.68 6.41 5.92
C THR A 35 -5.44 4.91 6.16
N LEU A 36 -6.15 4.04 5.44
CA LEU A 36 -5.92 2.60 5.51
C LEU A 36 -4.53 2.22 4.99
N ALA A 37 -4.09 2.79 3.86
CA ALA A 37 -2.75 2.57 3.32
C ALA A 37 -1.66 3.01 4.31
N ASP A 38 -1.80 4.19 4.91
CA ASP A 38 -0.89 4.68 5.96
C ASP A 38 -0.81 3.71 7.14
N ARG A 39 -1.96 3.19 7.60
CA ARG A 39 -2.00 2.22 8.70
C ARG A 39 -1.36 0.89 8.36
N LEU A 40 -1.53 0.39 7.15
CA LEU A 40 -0.83 -0.82 6.70
C LEU A 40 0.69 -0.61 6.73
N MET A 41 1.17 0.54 6.25
CA MET A 41 2.60 0.87 6.27
C MET A 41 3.13 1.02 7.71
N ASP A 42 2.38 1.64 8.62
CA ASP A 42 2.73 1.74 10.04
C ASP A 42 2.86 0.36 10.67
N MET A 43 1.85 -0.51 10.47
CA MET A 43 1.80 -1.84 11.06
C MET A 43 2.94 -2.75 10.60
N THR A 44 3.38 -2.61 9.34
CA THR A 44 4.52 -3.38 8.81
C THR A 44 5.87 -2.70 9.03
N GLY A 45 5.91 -1.56 9.71
CA GLY A 45 7.14 -0.80 9.93
C GLY A 45 7.77 -0.25 8.64
N ALA A 46 6.96 -0.09 7.58
CA ALA A 46 7.40 0.48 6.30
C ALA A 46 7.64 1.99 6.37
N VAL A 47 7.11 2.64 7.41
CA VAL A 47 7.37 4.06 7.71
C VAL A 47 8.37 4.17 8.86
N PRO A 48 9.44 4.97 8.73
CA PRO A 48 10.33 5.27 9.84
C PRO A 48 9.60 5.96 11.00
N SER A 49 9.82 5.47 12.22
CA SER A 49 9.32 6.09 13.46
C SER A 49 9.66 7.58 13.49
N GLY A 50 8.65 8.46 13.59
CA GLY A 50 8.84 9.92 13.66
C GLY A 50 8.66 10.68 12.34
N LYS A 51 8.44 10.00 11.20
CA LYS A 51 7.95 10.61 9.95
C LYS A 51 6.44 10.42 9.76
N SER A 52 5.66 10.67 10.83
CA SER A 52 4.20 10.65 10.77
C SER A 52 3.70 11.85 9.97
N ARG A 53 3.73 11.73 8.64
CA ARG A 53 3.03 12.64 7.74
C ARG A 53 1.76 11.91 7.31
N ALA A 54 0.60 12.56 7.40
CA ALA A 54 -0.61 12.01 6.81
C ALA A 54 -0.42 11.87 5.29
N GLN A 55 -0.94 10.80 4.70
CA GLN A 55 -0.92 10.53 3.26
C GLN A 55 0.48 10.42 2.68
N LEU A 56 1.25 9.41 3.11
CA LEU A 56 2.66 9.26 2.72
C LEU A 56 2.87 8.95 1.24
N LEU A 57 1.87 8.34 0.61
CA LEU A 57 1.90 7.98 -0.81
C LEU A 57 1.55 9.18 -1.71
N ASP A 58 0.87 10.20 -1.19
CA ASP A 58 0.50 11.37 -1.97
C ASP A 58 1.73 12.27 -2.16
N SER A 59 2.35 12.13 -3.34
CA SER A 59 3.63 12.75 -3.67
C SER A 59 3.46 14.11 -4.34
N LEU A 60 2.37 14.32 -5.06
CA LEU A 60 2.08 15.54 -5.80
C LEU A 60 1.45 16.62 -4.89
N GLU A 61 1.74 17.88 -5.16
CA GLU A 61 1.16 19.01 -4.42
C GLU A 61 -0.37 19.10 -4.59
N VAL A 62 -0.87 18.75 -5.78
CA VAL A 62 -2.31 18.67 -6.06
C VAL A 62 -3.01 17.58 -5.25
N GLU A 63 -2.33 16.44 -5.01
CA GLU A 63 -2.86 15.33 -4.22
C GLU A 63 -3.02 15.77 -2.77
N ARG A 64 -1.96 16.37 -2.20
CA ARG A 64 -1.95 16.87 -0.81
C ARG A 64 -2.91 18.02 -0.57
N SER A 65 -3.01 18.96 -1.51
CA SER A 65 -3.89 20.13 -1.35
C SER A 65 -5.38 19.77 -1.46
N ARG A 66 -5.71 18.69 -2.18
CA ARG A 66 -7.09 18.27 -2.41
C ARG A 66 -7.48 16.99 -1.66
N GLY A 67 -6.55 16.33 -0.98
CA GLY A 67 -6.78 15.07 -0.28
C GLY A 67 -7.14 13.91 -1.19
N ILE A 68 -6.74 13.95 -2.47
CA ILE A 68 -7.05 12.92 -3.47
C ILE A 68 -5.78 12.20 -3.91
N THR A 69 -5.91 10.93 -4.29
CA THR A 69 -4.85 10.21 -5.00
C THR A 69 -5.10 10.33 -6.51
N VAL A 70 -4.15 10.92 -7.23
CA VAL A 70 -4.22 11.12 -8.69
C VAL A 70 -3.43 10.04 -9.41
N LYS A 71 -2.28 9.65 -8.85
CA LYS A 71 -1.37 8.68 -9.45
C LYS A 71 -1.22 7.44 -8.57
N ALA A 72 -1.34 6.26 -9.17
CA ALA A 72 -1.07 5.03 -8.46
C ALA A 72 0.38 4.97 -7.93
N GLN A 73 0.54 4.61 -6.67
CA GLN A 73 1.82 4.42 -6.01
C GLN A 73 1.91 3.00 -5.46
N THR A 74 3.11 2.41 -5.52
CA THR A 74 3.34 1.05 -5.01
C THR A 74 4.22 1.10 -3.78
N VAL A 75 3.82 0.37 -2.74
CA VAL A 75 4.63 0.14 -1.55
C VAL A 75 4.78 -1.35 -1.28
N SER A 76 5.99 -1.77 -0.93
CA SER A 76 6.29 -3.13 -0.52
C SER A 76 6.27 -3.22 1.00
N LEU A 77 5.44 -4.11 1.52
CA LEU A 77 5.20 -4.33 2.94
C LEU A 77 5.68 -5.74 3.30
N PHE A 78 6.54 -5.84 4.31
CA PHE A 78 6.95 -7.12 4.85
C PHE A 78 6.04 -7.48 6.01
N HIS A 79 5.39 -8.63 5.93
CA HIS A 79 4.50 -9.12 6.98
C HIS A 79 4.92 -10.52 7.40
N ARG A 80 5.18 -10.71 8.69
CA ARG A 80 5.40 -12.04 9.25
C ARG A 80 4.09 -12.53 9.83
N ASP A 81 3.59 -13.63 9.29
CA ASP A 81 2.35 -14.25 9.77
C ASP A 81 2.57 -14.79 11.18
N GLU A 82 1.69 -14.44 12.12
CA GLU A 82 1.85 -14.83 13.52
C GLU A 82 1.54 -16.32 13.76
N ALA A 83 0.72 -16.94 12.91
CA ALA A 83 0.30 -18.33 13.09
C ALA A 83 1.31 -19.32 12.49
N SER A 84 1.85 -19.02 11.30
CA SER A 84 2.81 -19.87 10.61
C SER A 84 4.26 -19.45 10.82
N GLY A 85 4.52 -18.18 11.20
CA GLY A 85 5.86 -17.60 11.30
C GLY A 85 6.49 -17.23 9.96
N GLU A 86 5.78 -17.50 8.85
CA GLU A 86 6.27 -17.29 7.48
C GLU A 86 6.33 -15.81 7.12
N LEU A 87 7.31 -15.43 6.31
CA LEU A 87 7.46 -14.07 5.80
C LEU A 87 6.73 -13.92 4.47
N TYR A 88 5.90 -12.89 4.38
CA TYR A 88 5.17 -12.49 3.19
C TYR A 88 5.65 -11.13 2.69
N LEU A 89 5.71 -11.00 1.36
CA LEU A 89 5.93 -9.74 0.68
C LEU A 89 4.60 -9.29 0.08
N LEU A 90 4.01 -8.26 0.68
CA LEU A 90 2.73 -7.70 0.27
C LEU A 90 3.01 -6.40 -0.49
N ASN A 91 2.78 -6.38 -1.80
CA ASN A 91 2.90 -5.19 -2.63
C ASN A 91 1.52 -4.54 -2.75
N LEU A 92 1.36 -3.40 -2.07
CA LEU A 92 0.17 -2.58 -2.14
C LEU A 92 0.31 -1.59 -3.30
N ILE A 93 -0.65 -1.62 -4.22
CA ILE A 93 -0.85 -0.57 -5.23
C ILE A 93 -2.00 0.32 -4.75
N ASP A 94 -1.67 1.51 -4.28
CA ASP A 94 -2.68 2.51 -3.93
C ASP A 94 -3.29 3.10 -5.21
N THR A 95 -4.62 3.07 -5.32
CA THR A 95 -5.32 3.48 -6.55
C THR A 95 -6.10 4.77 -6.35
N PRO A 96 -6.36 5.55 -7.40
CA PRO A 96 -7.25 6.72 -7.31
C PRO A 96 -8.68 6.34 -6.92
N GLY A 97 -9.32 7.13 -6.05
CA GLY A 97 -10.73 6.94 -5.66
C GLY A 97 -11.74 7.73 -6.52
N HIS A 98 -11.26 8.66 -7.34
CA HIS A 98 -12.12 9.52 -8.17
C HIS A 98 -12.39 8.87 -9.54
N VAL A 99 -13.64 8.98 -10.03
CA VAL A 99 -14.10 8.33 -11.27
C VAL A 99 -13.30 8.73 -12.51
N ASP A 100 -12.85 9.98 -12.56
CA ASP A 100 -12.02 10.53 -13.64
C ASP A 100 -10.69 9.77 -13.85
N PHE A 101 -10.24 9.00 -12.85
CA PHE A 101 -9.01 8.22 -12.91
C PHE A 101 -9.27 6.71 -13.07
N SER A 102 -10.45 6.32 -13.54
CA SER A 102 -10.83 4.94 -13.84
C SER A 102 -9.81 4.16 -14.69
N TYR A 103 -9.10 4.84 -15.61
CA TYR A 103 -8.04 4.22 -16.40
C TYR A 103 -6.85 3.76 -15.54
N GLU A 104 -6.45 4.54 -14.54
CA GLU A 104 -5.39 4.14 -13.61
C GLU A 104 -5.84 2.99 -12.71
N VAL A 105 -7.07 3.04 -12.22
CA VAL A 105 -7.67 1.96 -11.42
C VAL A 105 -7.66 0.65 -12.22
N SER A 106 -8.11 0.68 -13.47
CA SER A 106 -8.15 -0.50 -14.34
C SER A 106 -6.75 -1.09 -14.57
N ARG A 107 -5.74 -0.24 -14.79
CA ARG A 107 -4.35 -0.70 -14.97
C ARG A 107 -3.77 -1.30 -13.70
N SER A 108 -4.04 -0.70 -12.54
CA SER A 108 -3.58 -1.20 -11.24
C SER A 108 -4.19 -2.55 -10.91
N ILE A 109 -5.50 -2.73 -11.15
CA ILE A 109 -6.18 -4.02 -10.93
C ILE A 109 -5.57 -5.11 -11.81
N ALA A 110 -5.24 -4.82 -13.07
CA ALA A 110 -4.64 -5.78 -13.99
C ALA A 110 -3.25 -6.29 -13.54
N ALA A 111 -2.55 -5.55 -12.69
CA ALA A 111 -1.26 -5.95 -12.11
C ALA A 111 -1.40 -6.69 -10.76
N CYS A 112 -2.61 -6.76 -10.20
CA CYS A 112 -2.90 -7.33 -8.89
C CYS A 112 -3.52 -8.72 -8.98
N GLN A 113 -3.27 -9.52 -7.95
CA GLN A 113 -3.93 -10.82 -7.75
C GLN A 113 -5.21 -10.69 -6.92
N GLY A 114 -5.38 -9.57 -6.20
CA GLY A 114 -6.55 -9.31 -5.37
C GLY A 114 -6.79 -7.81 -5.13
N ALA A 115 -7.94 -7.50 -4.55
CA ALA A 115 -8.32 -6.14 -4.19
C ALA A 115 -8.99 -6.09 -2.82
N LEU A 116 -8.72 -5.03 -2.08
CA LEU A 116 -9.43 -4.64 -0.86
C LEU A 116 -10.48 -3.60 -1.25
N LEU A 117 -11.77 -3.95 -1.13
CA LEU A 117 -12.86 -3.02 -1.36
C LEU A 117 -13.22 -2.33 -0.05
N LEU A 118 -13.00 -1.02 0.02
CA LEU A 118 -13.29 -0.19 1.19
C LEU A 118 -14.61 0.56 1.01
N VAL A 119 -15.56 0.28 1.89
CA VAL A 119 -16.92 0.86 1.87
C VAL A 119 -17.14 1.59 3.18
N ASP A 120 -17.54 2.87 3.09
CA ASP A 120 -17.88 3.69 4.25
C ASP A 120 -19.25 3.27 4.84
N CYS A 121 -19.45 3.50 6.14
CA CYS A 121 -20.59 2.98 6.91
C CYS A 121 -21.73 3.98 7.15
#